data_AF-A0A960L946-F1
#
_entry.id   AF-A0A960L946-F1
#
_cell.length_a   1.000
_cell.length_b   1.000
_cell.length_c   1.000
_cell.angle_alpha   90.00
_cell.angle_beta   90.00
_cell.angle_gamma   90.00
#
_symmetry.space_group_name_H-M   'P 1'
#
loop_
_entity.id
_entity.type
_entity.pdbx_description
1 polymer ?
#
loop_
_entity_poly.entity_id
_entity_poly.type
_entity_poly.pdbx_seq_one_letter_code
_entity_poly.pdbx_strand_id
1 'polypeptide(L)'
;MSRLKKNTKPSSPKSLAATRGRWWGEFEIPAGSERRWQIERSQLWLRRLPNEWWIARCWGDDNTPSAVEVAEATPIDDQAKVPDGADLRRVVFGQTDDTVEVRPALADRPVVTRPEVPLLIPSGEEVTFYAGTPLWLRVVLRRGTPPAVDEPLVAQPETWFGPSTLRGELCYLSRTHAHVNLANLEVPADRAITPVTVKNRATSSLRLERFKVPVPHFSLFEGEGNTLWTDPLIIERDDSGDLDIQLQPGAPAQATATEPLSTPRERSERLRMGRALSSLFG
;
A
#
# COMPACT_ATOMS: atom_id res chain seq x y z
N MET A 1 31.81 15.22 -38.63
CA MET A 1 31.68 14.28 -37.50
C MET A 1 30.41 14.61 -36.74
N SER A 2 29.31 13.90 -36.96
CA SER A 2 28.06 14.07 -36.22
C SER A 2 27.54 12.68 -35.82
N ARG A 3 27.52 12.40 -34.53
CA ARG A 3 27.08 11.12 -33.95
C ARG A 3 25.55 11.12 -33.90
N LEU A 4 24.91 10.30 -34.75
CA LEU A 4 23.49 9.98 -34.61
C LEU A 4 23.26 9.23 -33.30
N LYS A 5 22.27 9.72 -32.52
CA LYS A 5 21.82 9.14 -31.26
C LYS A 5 21.25 7.73 -31.49
N LYS A 6 21.62 6.80 -30.60
CA LYS A 6 21.10 5.43 -30.55
C LYS A 6 19.59 5.46 -30.33
N ASN A 7 18.85 4.77 -31.20
CA ASN A 7 17.45 4.40 -31.00
C ASN A 7 17.33 3.54 -29.75
N THR A 8 16.68 4.06 -28.72
CA THR A 8 16.19 3.28 -27.57
C THR A 8 14.96 2.51 -28.04
N LYS A 9 15.05 1.16 -28.06
CA LYS A 9 13.88 0.30 -28.28
C LYS A 9 12.85 0.54 -27.16
N PRO A 10 11.55 0.58 -27.46
CA PRO A 10 10.53 0.54 -26.41
C PRO A 10 10.66 -0.81 -25.67
N SER A 11 10.77 -0.76 -24.35
CA SER A 11 10.78 -1.92 -23.48
C SER A 11 9.47 -2.68 -23.61
N SER A 12 9.53 -3.99 -23.85
CA SER A 12 8.38 -4.89 -23.81
C SER A 12 7.63 -4.74 -22.48
N PRO A 13 6.28 -4.83 -22.47
CA PRO A 13 5.51 -4.77 -21.22
C PRO A 13 5.95 -5.92 -20.30
N LYS A 14 6.39 -5.59 -19.08
CA LYS A 14 6.63 -6.59 -18.03
C LYS A 14 5.26 -7.18 -17.67
N SER A 15 5.10 -8.50 -17.74
CA SER A 15 3.85 -9.12 -17.31
C SER A 15 3.67 -8.88 -15.80
N LEU A 16 2.44 -8.61 -15.37
CA LEU A 16 2.08 -8.52 -13.95
C LEU A 16 2.23 -9.87 -13.22
N ALA A 17 2.49 -10.96 -13.96
CA ALA A 17 2.32 -12.35 -13.54
C ALA A 17 3.60 -13.03 -13.03
N ALA A 18 4.61 -12.27 -12.63
CA ALA A 18 5.70 -12.86 -11.85
C ALA A 18 5.18 -13.14 -10.42
N THR A 19 5.01 -14.42 -10.08
CA THR A 19 4.61 -14.86 -8.74
C THR A 19 5.56 -14.26 -7.69
N ARG A 20 5.01 -13.48 -6.76
CA ARG A 20 5.76 -12.89 -5.66
C ARG A 20 5.85 -13.86 -4.50
N GLY A 21 6.84 -13.71 -3.62
CA GLY A 21 6.81 -14.38 -2.32
C GLY A 21 5.60 -13.92 -1.52
N ARG A 22 4.83 -14.84 -0.95
CA ARG A 22 3.75 -14.52 0.00
C ARG A 22 4.37 -14.31 1.37
N TRP A 23 4.26 -13.11 1.93
CA TRP A 23 4.88 -12.76 3.21
C TRP A 23 3.90 -12.70 4.38
N TRP A 24 2.61 -12.82 4.11
CA TRP A 24 1.53 -12.77 5.09
C TRP A 24 0.90 -14.14 5.34
N GLY A 25 0.21 -14.24 6.48
CA GLY A 25 -0.46 -15.44 6.95
C GLY A 25 -0.23 -15.67 8.44
N GLU A 26 -0.60 -16.86 8.87
CA GLU A 26 -0.29 -17.37 10.20
C GLU A 26 1.06 -18.10 10.16
N PHE A 27 1.90 -17.84 11.15
CA PHE A 27 3.23 -18.42 11.27
C PHE A 27 3.42 -18.97 12.67
N GLU A 28 3.80 -20.25 12.76
CA GLU A 28 4.23 -20.86 14.00
C GLU A 28 5.69 -20.52 14.29
N ILE A 29 5.98 -20.14 15.53
CA ILE A 29 7.32 -19.88 16.04
C ILE A 29 7.44 -20.59 17.40
N PRO A 30 8.25 -21.65 17.50
CA PRO A 30 8.47 -22.34 18.77
C PRO A 30 9.07 -21.43 19.85
N ALA A 31 8.83 -21.75 21.12
CA ALA A 31 9.46 -21.04 22.22
C ALA A 31 10.99 -21.25 22.17
N GLY A 32 11.76 -20.17 22.34
CA GLY A 32 13.21 -20.21 22.18
C GLY A 32 13.66 -20.13 20.72
N SER A 33 12.76 -19.77 19.80
CA SER A 33 13.06 -19.57 18.38
C SER A 33 12.80 -18.14 17.93
N GLU A 34 13.39 -17.81 16.80
CA GLU A 34 13.18 -16.56 16.08
C GLU A 34 12.82 -16.80 14.62
N ARG A 35 12.14 -15.82 14.02
CA ARG A 35 11.81 -15.83 12.60
C ARG A 35 12.02 -14.43 12.01
N ARG A 36 12.43 -14.37 10.74
CA ARG A 36 12.76 -13.15 10.02
C ARG A 36 11.94 -12.99 8.74
N TRP A 37 11.49 -11.76 8.49
CA TRP A 37 10.89 -11.35 7.23
C TRP A 37 11.73 -10.25 6.60
N GLN A 38 11.88 -10.30 5.28
CA GLN A 38 12.29 -9.21 4.42
C GLN A 38 11.17 -8.97 3.42
N ILE A 39 10.61 -7.76 3.42
CA ILE A 39 9.52 -7.34 2.55
C ILE A 39 9.97 -6.06 1.88
N GLU A 40 10.42 -6.20 0.63
CA GLU A 40 11.21 -5.18 -0.05
C GLU A 40 12.43 -4.80 0.80
N ARG A 41 12.51 -3.54 1.25
CA ARG A 41 13.56 -3.08 2.16
C ARG A 41 13.13 -3.13 3.62
N SER A 42 11.87 -3.43 3.95
CA SER A 42 11.45 -3.59 5.35
C SER A 42 11.96 -4.91 5.90
N GLN A 43 12.52 -4.89 7.10
CA GLN A 43 12.93 -6.11 7.79
C GLN A 43 12.25 -6.21 9.16
N LEU A 44 11.85 -7.42 9.54
CA LEU A 44 11.19 -7.75 10.79
C LEU A 44 11.83 -9.01 11.39
N TRP A 45 12.11 -8.97 12.69
CA TRP A 45 12.48 -10.14 13.48
C TRP A 45 11.46 -10.31 14.59
N LEU A 46 10.98 -11.53 14.76
CA LEU A 46 10.16 -11.94 15.89
C LEU A 46 10.90 -13.03 16.65
N ARG A 47 11.27 -12.75 17.91
CA ARG A 47 11.82 -13.76 18.83
C ARG A 47 10.78 -14.10 19.88
N ARG A 48 10.52 -15.39 20.05
CA ARG A 48 9.57 -15.89 21.05
C ARG A 48 10.29 -16.46 22.25
N LEU A 49 10.00 -15.91 23.42
CA LEU A 49 10.34 -16.48 24.71
C LEU A 49 9.05 -16.97 25.40
N PRO A 50 9.14 -17.78 26.48
CA PRO A 50 7.95 -18.32 27.16
C PRO A 50 6.93 -17.26 27.61
N ASN A 51 7.41 -16.08 27.98
CA ASN A 51 6.62 -14.99 28.57
C ASN A 51 6.69 -13.69 27.80
N GLU A 52 7.43 -13.62 26.69
CA GLU A 52 7.52 -12.37 25.93
C GLU A 52 7.87 -12.58 24.48
N TRP A 53 7.52 -11.57 23.69
CA TRP A 53 7.92 -11.41 22.31
C TRP A 53 8.88 -10.24 22.21
N TRP A 54 10.00 -10.46 21.52
CA TRP A 54 10.88 -9.38 21.08
C TRP A 54 10.61 -9.15 19.60
N ILE A 55 10.31 -7.91 19.28
CA ILE A 55 10.02 -7.46 17.92
C ILE A 55 11.10 -6.45 17.57
N ALA A 56 11.91 -6.75 16.57
CA ALA A 56 12.84 -5.78 16.01
C ALA A 56 12.44 -5.44 14.58
N ARG A 57 12.47 -4.16 14.24
CA ARG A 57 12.08 -3.67 12.91
C ARG A 57 13.01 -2.58 12.42
N CYS A 58 13.36 -2.64 11.14
CA CYS A 58 14.07 -1.54 10.48
C CYS A 58 13.66 -1.42 9.02
N TRP A 59 13.88 -0.24 8.45
CA TRP A 59 13.94 -0.06 7.01
C TRP A 59 15.40 -0.19 6.57
N GLY A 60 15.63 -1.08 5.63
CA GLY A 60 16.91 -1.22 4.96
C GLY A 60 17.31 0.03 4.19
N ASP A 61 18.61 0.20 4.04
CA ASP A 61 19.23 1.27 3.27
C ASP A 61 19.19 0.99 1.75
N ASP A 62 19.89 1.81 0.96
CA ASP A 62 19.97 1.62 -0.49
C ASP A 62 20.75 0.36 -0.91
N ASN A 63 21.53 -0.24 -0.02
CA ASN A 63 22.24 -1.50 -0.26
C ASN A 63 21.39 -2.72 0.05
N THR A 64 20.28 -2.54 0.77
CA THR A 64 19.36 -3.63 1.10
C THR A 64 18.60 -4.07 -0.16
N PRO A 65 18.72 -5.34 -0.58
CA PRO A 65 18.03 -5.83 -1.78
C PRO A 65 16.51 -5.68 -1.66
N SER A 66 15.87 -5.24 -2.74
CA SER A 66 14.41 -5.34 -2.88
C SER A 66 14.05 -6.80 -3.11
N ALA A 67 13.54 -7.47 -2.07
CA ALA A 67 13.18 -8.89 -2.13
C ALA A 67 12.02 -9.20 -1.19
N VAL A 68 11.35 -10.33 -1.42
CA VAL A 68 10.40 -10.90 -0.47
C VAL A 68 10.93 -12.24 0.00
N GLU A 69 11.32 -12.30 1.27
CA GLU A 69 11.85 -13.50 1.91
C GLU A 69 11.21 -13.67 3.28
N VAL A 70 10.72 -14.88 3.55
CA VAL A 70 10.29 -15.29 4.90
C VAL A 70 11.15 -16.47 5.30
N ALA A 71 12.04 -16.27 6.26
CA ALA A 71 12.88 -17.34 6.78
C ALA A 71 12.01 -18.37 7.52
N GLU A 72 12.50 -19.60 7.64
CA GLU A 72 11.95 -20.56 8.60
C GLU A 72 12.28 -20.13 10.03
N ALA A 73 11.53 -20.66 11.00
CA ALA A 73 11.84 -20.42 12.40
C ALA A 73 13.10 -21.21 12.78
N THR A 74 14.06 -20.54 13.42
CA THR A 74 15.32 -21.14 13.89
C THR A 74 15.49 -20.92 15.38
N PRO A 75 16.25 -21.76 16.10
CA PRO A 75 16.62 -21.46 17.49
C PRO A 75 17.22 -20.04 17.60
N ILE A 76 16.95 -19.36 18.71
CA ILE A 76 17.51 -18.03 18.97
C ILE A 76 19.04 -18.15 18.98
N ASP A 77 19.67 -17.36 18.13
CA ASP A 77 21.11 -17.15 18.12
C ASP A 77 21.40 -15.77 18.74
N ASP A 78 21.91 -15.76 19.97
CA ASP A 78 22.29 -14.51 20.65
C ASP A 78 23.42 -13.75 19.93
N GLN A 79 24.13 -14.42 19.01
CA GLN A 79 25.14 -13.79 18.15
C GLN A 79 24.54 -13.19 16.87
N ALA A 80 23.30 -13.56 16.50
CA ALA A 80 22.63 -13.00 15.35
C ALA A 80 22.32 -11.51 15.62
N LYS A 81 23.02 -10.66 14.88
CA LYS A 81 22.87 -9.21 14.99
C LYS A 81 21.56 -8.76 14.36
N VAL A 82 20.67 -8.23 15.19
CA VAL A 82 19.64 -7.29 14.75
C VAL A 82 20.36 -6.04 14.22
N PRO A 83 19.95 -5.45 13.07
CA PRO A 83 20.60 -4.26 12.54
C PRO A 83 20.63 -3.11 13.54
N ASP A 84 21.74 -2.36 13.53
CA ASP A 84 21.88 -1.16 14.35
C ASP A 84 20.80 -0.13 13.99
N GLY A 85 20.15 0.45 15.00
CA GLY A 85 19.06 1.41 14.80
C GLY A 85 17.69 0.79 14.51
N ALA A 86 17.54 -0.53 14.60
CA ALA A 86 16.22 -1.16 14.61
C ALA A 86 15.38 -0.67 15.80
N ASP A 87 14.10 -0.41 15.54
CA ASP A 87 13.12 -0.20 16.60
C ASP A 87 12.86 -1.53 17.29
N LEU A 88 13.22 -1.60 18.58
CA LEU A 88 13.10 -2.79 19.40
C LEU A 88 11.96 -2.62 20.38
N ARG A 89 11.02 -3.58 20.36
CA ARG A 89 9.89 -3.63 21.27
C ARG A 89 9.82 -4.97 21.96
N ARG A 90 9.38 -4.94 23.22
CA ARG A 90 9.11 -6.13 24.03
C ARG A 90 7.64 -6.12 24.45
N VAL A 91 6.96 -7.24 24.22
CA VAL A 91 5.56 -7.43 24.63
C VAL A 91 5.50 -8.63 25.56
N VAL A 92 5.04 -8.41 26.79
CA VAL A 92 5.06 -9.41 27.88
C VAL A 92 3.69 -10.05 28.04
N PHE A 93 3.68 -11.35 28.31
CA PHE A 93 2.51 -12.19 28.51
C PHE A 93 2.71 -13.11 29.72
N GLY A 94 1.60 -13.55 30.34
CA GLY A 94 1.66 -14.67 31.29
C GLY A 94 2.13 -15.97 30.65
N GLN A 95 1.81 -16.16 29.37
CA GLN A 95 2.34 -17.19 28.49
C GLN A 95 2.16 -16.73 27.04
N THR A 96 3.16 -16.94 26.19
CA THR A 96 3.06 -16.58 24.76
C THR A 96 2.35 -17.69 23.97
N ASP A 97 1.54 -17.29 22.98
CA ASP A 97 1.04 -18.21 21.96
C ASP A 97 2.15 -18.51 20.95
N ASP A 98 2.08 -19.65 20.27
CA ASP A 98 3.06 -20.08 19.25
C ASP A 98 2.80 -19.53 17.87
N THR A 99 1.57 -19.10 17.63
CA THR A 99 1.11 -18.62 16.34
C THR A 99 1.05 -17.10 16.34
N VAL A 100 1.71 -16.50 15.36
CA VAL A 100 1.60 -15.06 15.07
C VAL A 100 0.94 -14.87 13.72
N GLU A 101 0.09 -13.86 13.60
CA GLU A 101 -0.48 -13.45 12.33
C GLU A 101 0.29 -12.22 11.83
N VAL A 102 0.90 -12.35 10.65
CA VAL A 102 1.52 -11.24 9.92
C VAL A 102 0.65 -10.94 8.72
N ARG A 103 0.21 -9.69 8.56
CA ARG A 103 -0.68 -9.35 7.44
C ARG A 103 -0.45 -7.94 6.89
N PRO A 104 -0.71 -7.72 5.58
CA PRO A 104 -0.81 -6.40 5.03
C PRO A 104 -2.06 -5.68 5.54
N ALA A 105 -1.94 -4.37 5.66
CA ALA A 105 -3.06 -3.47 5.79
C ALA A 105 -2.81 -2.24 4.90
N LEU A 106 -3.86 -1.50 4.56
CA LEU A 106 -3.70 -0.21 3.88
C LEU A 106 -3.19 0.86 4.86
N ALA A 107 -2.81 2.02 4.35
CA ALA A 107 -2.39 3.15 5.18
C ALA A 107 -3.52 3.64 6.10
N ASP A 108 -3.13 4.22 7.24
CA ASP A 108 -4.04 4.82 8.22
C ASP A 108 -4.48 6.25 7.86
N ARG A 109 -4.00 6.80 6.72
CA ARG A 109 -4.37 8.12 6.19
C ARG A 109 -4.53 8.06 4.68
N PRO A 110 -5.27 9.00 4.07
CA PRO A 110 -5.35 9.12 2.62
C PRO A 110 -3.99 9.32 1.96
N VAL A 111 -3.88 8.89 0.71
CA VAL A 111 -2.64 8.95 -0.07
C VAL A 111 -2.84 9.85 -1.28
N VAL A 112 -2.01 10.87 -1.42
CA VAL A 112 -1.94 11.73 -2.60
C VAL A 112 -1.02 11.08 -3.62
N THR A 113 -1.55 10.85 -4.82
CA THR A 113 -0.81 10.33 -5.96
C THR A 113 -0.93 11.27 -7.15
N ARG A 114 -0.10 11.08 -8.17
CA ARG A 114 -0.06 11.92 -9.36
C ARG A 114 0.33 11.12 -10.59
N PRO A 115 -0.17 11.47 -11.79
CA PRO A 115 0.40 10.94 -13.02
C PRO A 115 1.87 11.37 -13.17
N GLU A 116 2.59 10.71 -14.08
CA GLU A 116 3.98 11.08 -14.42
C GLU A 116 4.05 12.50 -14.99
N VAL A 117 3.13 12.81 -15.90
CA VAL A 117 2.93 14.14 -16.48
C VAL A 117 1.46 14.51 -16.28
N PRO A 118 1.15 15.76 -15.90
CA PRO A 118 -0.24 16.22 -15.86
C PRO A 118 -0.96 15.93 -17.17
N LEU A 119 -2.20 15.49 -17.08
CA LEU A 119 -2.98 15.14 -18.27
C LEU A 119 -4.30 15.88 -18.32
N LEU A 120 -4.88 15.96 -19.52
CA LEU A 120 -6.18 16.53 -19.77
C LEU A 120 -7.17 15.40 -20.07
N ILE A 121 -8.27 15.37 -19.33
CA ILE A 121 -9.43 14.53 -19.60
C ILE A 121 -10.45 15.44 -20.31
N PRO A 122 -10.70 15.28 -21.62
CA PRO A 122 -11.66 16.09 -22.34
C PRO A 122 -13.08 15.99 -21.77
N SER A 123 -13.96 16.91 -22.17
CA SER A 123 -15.38 16.86 -21.85
C SER A 123 -16.00 15.54 -22.32
N GLY A 124 -16.76 14.88 -21.45
CA GLY A 124 -17.47 13.62 -21.74
C GLY A 124 -16.63 12.35 -21.60
N GLU A 125 -15.30 12.48 -21.49
CA GLU A 125 -14.37 11.36 -21.45
C GLU A 125 -14.16 10.80 -20.04
N GLU A 126 -13.70 9.56 -19.98
CA GLU A 126 -13.28 8.89 -18.74
C GLU A 126 -11.98 8.11 -18.91
N VAL A 127 -11.25 7.96 -17.81
CA VAL A 127 -9.97 7.24 -17.80
C VAL A 127 -9.76 6.55 -16.46
N THR A 128 -9.24 5.33 -16.49
CA THR A 128 -8.80 4.61 -15.28
C THR A 128 -7.30 4.73 -15.11
N PHE A 129 -6.89 5.16 -13.92
CA PHE A 129 -5.52 5.16 -13.44
C PHE A 129 -5.30 3.97 -12.51
N TYR A 130 -4.08 3.47 -12.49
CA TYR A 130 -3.61 2.49 -11.52
C TYR A 130 -2.53 3.14 -10.68
N ALA A 131 -2.77 3.24 -9.38
CA ALA A 131 -1.82 3.78 -8.40
C ALA A 131 -1.29 2.66 -7.51
N GLY A 132 0.00 2.72 -7.18
CA GLY A 132 0.57 1.87 -6.13
C GLY A 132 0.31 2.48 -4.76
N THR A 133 -0.67 1.96 -4.02
CA THR A 133 -1.00 2.39 -2.65
C THR A 133 -0.07 1.69 -1.65
N PRO A 134 0.60 2.43 -0.74
CA PRO A 134 1.52 1.82 0.22
C PRO A 134 0.82 0.93 1.25
N LEU A 135 1.54 -0.10 1.68
CA LEU A 135 1.07 -1.08 2.66
C LEU A 135 1.73 -0.90 4.03
N TRP A 136 0.94 -1.25 5.04
CA TRP A 136 1.32 -1.37 6.43
C TRP A 136 1.54 -2.84 6.77
N LEU A 137 2.54 -3.07 7.61
CA LEU A 137 2.79 -4.33 8.27
C LEU A 137 2.00 -4.36 9.57
N ARG A 138 1.11 -5.35 9.70
CA ARG A 138 0.48 -5.68 10.98
C ARG A 138 0.99 -7.00 11.52
N VAL A 139 1.38 -7.00 12.79
CA VAL A 139 1.77 -8.21 13.53
C VAL A 139 0.83 -8.38 14.71
N VAL A 140 0.08 -9.48 14.74
CA VAL A 140 -0.81 -9.84 15.85
C VAL A 140 -0.22 -11.05 16.56
N LEU A 141 0.14 -10.87 17.83
CA LEU A 141 0.81 -11.91 18.63
C LEU A 141 -0.15 -12.88 19.33
N ARG A 142 -1.44 -12.51 19.40
CA ARG A 142 -2.51 -13.30 20.02
C ARG A 142 -3.80 -13.02 19.29
N ARG A 143 -4.48 -14.07 18.83
CA ARG A 143 -5.74 -13.92 18.08
C ARG A 143 -6.77 -13.14 18.90
N GLY A 144 -7.45 -12.19 18.27
CA GLY A 144 -8.48 -11.35 18.91
C GLY A 144 -7.93 -10.17 19.72
N THR A 145 -6.62 -9.93 19.75
CA THR A 145 -6.03 -8.71 20.33
C THR A 145 -5.69 -7.68 19.26
N PRO A 146 -5.53 -6.40 19.62
CA PRO A 146 -4.92 -5.42 18.73
C PRO A 146 -3.53 -5.86 18.26
N PRO A 147 -3.07 -5.40 17.08
CA PRO A 147 -1.73 -5.71 16.59
C PRO A 147 -0.66 -5.04 17.47
N ALA A 148 0.44 -5.75 17.70
CA ALA A 148 1.63 -5.24 18.38
C ALA A 148 2.48 -4.31 17.48
N VAL A 149 2.32 -4.44 16.16
CA VAL A 149 2.91 -3.58 15.14
C VAL A 149 1.82 -3.17 14.16
N ASP A 150 1.69 -1.89 13.85
CA ASP A 150 0.81 -1.38 12.78
C ASP A 150 1.52 -0.19 12.10
N GLU A 151 2.45 -0.49 11.19
CA GLU A 151 3.41 0.48 10.67
C GLU A 151 3.66 0.36 9.17
N PRO A 152 4.04 1.46 8.49
CA PRO A 152 4.29 1.43 7.05
C PRO A 152 5.49 0.57 6.68
N LEU A 153 5.33 -0.33 5.70
CA LEU A 153 6.44 -1.13 5.16
C LEU A 153 7.56 -0.26 4.58
N VAL A 154 7.24 0.91 4.04
CA VAL A 154 8.21 1.94 3.65
C VAL A 154 7.78 3.30 4.16
N ALA A 155 8.74 4.08 4.70
CA ALA A 155 8.49 5.43 5.19
C ALA A 155 7.68 6.27 4.19
N GLN A 156 6.56 6.83 4.61
CA GLN A 156 5.74 7.69 3.75
C GLN A 156 5.97 9.16 4.09
N PRO A 157 6.39 10.00 3.13
CA PRO A 157 6.42 11.44 3.33
C PRO A 157 5.01 11.94 3.61
N GLU A 158 4.86 12.80 4.60
CA GLU A 158 3.60 13.47 4.88
C GLU A 158 3.42 14.67 3.94
N THR A 159 2.17 14.97 3.61
CA THR A 159 1.78 16.11 2.80
C THR A 159 0.43 16.64 3.26
N TRP A 160 0.19 17.93 3.03
CA TRP A 160 -1.10 18.54 3.29
C TRP A 160 -1.87 18.70 1.98
N PHE A 161 -3.07 18.12 1.92
CA PHE A 161 -3.92 18.19 0.73
C PHE A 161 -5.15 19.07 0.99
N GLY A 162 -5.25 20.19 0.29
CA GLY A 162 -6.41 21.08 0.38
C GLY A 162 -6.13 22.47 -0.18
N PRO A 163 -7.18 23.32 -0.29
CA PRO A 163 -7.07 24.67 -0.83
C PRO A 163 -6.21 25.62 0.02
N SER A 164 -5.96 25.31 1.29
CA SER A 164 -5.04 26.08 2.13
C SER A 164 -4.49 25.27 3.30
N THR A 165 -3.51 25.82 4.03
CA THR A 165 -2.98 25.20 5.26
C THR A 165 -4.00 25.13 6.42
N LEU A 166 -5.07 25.93 6.35
CA LEU A 166 -6.16 25.92 7.34
C LEU A 166 -7.33 25.01 6.92
N ARG A 167 -7.41 24.65 5.63
CA ARG A 167 -8.50 23.86 5.04
C ARG A 167 -7.90 22.79 4.15
N GLY A 168 -7.80 21.60 4.69
CA GLY A 168 -7.24 20.43 4.01
C GLY A 168 -7.16 19.26 4.97
N GLU A 169 -6.39 18.26 4.57
CA GLU A 169 -6.23 17.02 5.30
C GLU A 169 -4.77 16.56 5.24
N LEU A 170 -4.27 16.05 6.35
CA LEU A 170 -2.96 15.40 6.41
C LEU A 170 -3.04 14.07 5.66
N CYS A 171 -2.18 13.92 4.66
CA CYS A 171 -2.12 12.76 3.79
C CYS A 171 -0.68 12.25 3.70
N TYR A 172 -0.52 11.05 3.14
CA TYR A 172 0.78 10.59 2.65
C TYR A 172 0.99 10.96 1.19
N LEU A 173 2.22 11.28 0.80
CA LEU A 173 2.59 11.44 -0.60
C LEU A 173 3.08 10.11 -1.17
N SER A 174 2.42 9.62 -2.21
CA SER A 174 2.87 8.44 -2.94
C SER A 174 4.25 8.69 -3.55
N ARG A 175 5.17 7.74 -3.36
CA ARG A 175 6.49 7.71 -4.01
C ARG A 175 6.45 7.20 -5.45
N THR A 176 5.30 6.70 -5.90
CA THR A 176 5.09 6.16 -7.24
C THR A 176 4.06 6.99 -7.99
N HIS A 177 4.20 7.04 -9.31
CA HIS A 177 3.24 7.69 -10.19
C HIS A 177 2.06 6.76 -10.48
N ALA A 178 0.91 7.36 -10.75
CA ALA A 178 -0.24 6.66 -11.29
C ALA A 178 -0.11 6.52 -12.81
N HIS A 179 -0.45 5.35 -13.35
CA HIS A 179 -0.35 5.07 -14.78
C HIS A 179 -1.72 4.70 -15.36
N VAL A 180 -2.00 5.13 -16.59
CA VAL A 180 -3.23 4.73 -17.31
C VAL A 180 -3.16 3.28 -17.77
N ASN A 181 -1.98 2.85 -18.24
CA ASN A 181 -1.75 1.46 -18.59
C ASN A 181 -1.19 0.71 -17.37
N LEU A 182 -1.95 -0.29 -16.89
CA LEU A 182 -1.55 -1.14 -15.77
C LEU A 182 -0.18 -1.80 -15.99
N ALA A 183 0.16 -2.16 -17.22
CA ALA A 183 1.44 -2.80 -17.53
C ALA A 183 2.67 -1.88 -17.31
N ASN A 184 2.44 -0.57 -17.17
CA ASN A 184 3.50 0.40 -16.86
C ASN A 184 3.68 0.60 -15.35
N LEU A 185 2.78 0.07 -14.53
CA LEU A 185 2.87 0.22 -13.08
C LEU A 185 3.81 -0.84 -12.50
N GLU A 186 4.95 -0.39 -11.98
CA GLU A 186 5.79 -1.23 -11.12
C GLU A 186 5.21 -1.23 -9.71
N VAL A 187 4.75 -2.40 -9.26
CA VAL A 187 4.12 -2.55 -7.94
C VAL A 187 5.03 -3.45 -7.09
N PRO A 188 5.93 -2.91 -6.26
CA PRO A 188 6.64 -3.71 -5.27
C PRO A 188 5.68 -4.39 -4.27
N ALA A 189 6.17 -5.36 -3.50
CA ALA A 189 5.40 -6.13 -2.52
C ALA A 189 4.96 -5.31 -1.28
N ASP A 190 5.47 -4.08 -1.14
CA ASP A 190 5.04 -3.09 -0.15
C ASP A 190 3.90 -2.18 -0.67
N ARG A 191 3.31 -2.50 -1.82
CA ARG A 191 2.19 -1.76 -2.43
C ARG A 191 1.05 -2.66 -2.92
N ALA A 192 -0.16 -2.12 -2.83
CA ALA A 192 -1.36 -2.63 -3.49
C ALA A 192 -1.71 -1.78 -4.72
N ILE A 193 -2.34 -2.40 -5.71
CA ILE A 193 -2.87 -1.73 -6.90
C ILE A 193 -4.23 -1.14 -6.56
N THR A 194 -4.37 0.16 -6.78
CA THR A 194 -5.61 0.89 -6.61
C THR A 194 -6.08 1.48 -7.93
N PRO A 195 -7.16 0.92 -8.52
CA PRO A 195 -7.80 1.50 -9.69
C PRO A 195 -8.59 2.75 -9.31
N VAL A 196 -8.36 3.84 -10.04
CA VAL A 196 -9.06 5.12 -9.89
C VAL A 196 -9.60 5.56 -11.23
N THR A 197 -10.91 5.52 -11.42
CA THR A 197 -11.57 5.97 -12.64
C THR A 197 -12.03 7.41 -12.47
N VAL A 198 -11.56 8.29 -13.34
CA VAL A 198 -11.98 9.70 -13.37
C VAL A 198 -12.88 9.92 -14.57
N LYS A 199 -14.09 10.42 -14.32
CA LYS A 199 -15.13 10.71 -15.32
C LYS A 199 -15.33 12.22 -15.39
N ASN A 200 -15.06 12.83 -16.54
CA ASN A 200 -15.30 14.24 -16.75
C ASN A 200 -16.63 14.44 -17.47
N ARG A 201 -17.71 14.67 -16.71
CA ARG A 201 -19.05 14.95 -17.25
C ARG A 201 -19.31 16.44 -17.47
N ALA A 202 -18.38 17.29 -17.05
CA ALA A 202 -18.40 18.71 -17.35
C ALA A 202 -18.15 18.97 -18.84
N THR A 203 -18.62 20.13 -19.30
CA THR A 203 -18.40 20.69 -20.65
C THR A 203 -16.96 21.17 -20.87
N SER A 204 -16.18 21.33 -19.80
CA SER A 204 -14.77 21.77 -19.85
C SER A 204 -13.82 20.60 -19.65
N SER A 205 -12.64 20.63 -20.27
CA SER A 205 -11.57 19.68 -19.98
C SER A 205 -11.15 19.75 -18.51
N LEU A 206 -10.88 18.58 -17.91
CA LEU A 206 -10.32 18.45 -16.57
C LEU A 206 -8.81 18.24 -16.68
N ARG A 207 -8.03 19.18 -16.13
CA ARG A 207 -6.58 19.01 -15.96
C ARG A 207 -6.31 18.30 -14.64
N LEU A 208 -5.68 17.13 -14.72
CA LEU A 208 -5.34 16.32 -13.56
C LEU A 208 -3.84 16.36 -13.28
N GLU A 209 -3.46 17.00 -12.16
CA GLU A 209 -2.06 17.10 -11.72
C GLU A 209 -1.72 16.15 -10.58
N ARG A 210 -2.66 15.99 -9.64
CA ARG A 210 -2.59 15.06 -8.51
C ARG A 210 -3.98 14.77 -7.99
N PHE A 211 -4.13 13.64 -7.30
CA PHE A 211 -5.38 13.26 -6.68
C PHE A 211 -5.19 12.52 -5.36
N LYS A 212 -6.14 12.69 -4.44
CA LYS A 212 -6.18 12.00 -3.15
C LYS A 212 -6.98 10.70 -3.25
N VAL A 213 -6.42 9.62 -2.71
CA VAL A 213 -7.05 8.30 -2.58
C VAL A 213 -7.38 8.07 -1.10
N PRO A 214 -8.65 7.88 -0.73
CA PRO A 214 -9.08 7.73 0.67
C PRO A 214 -8.92 6.28 1.16
N VAL A 215 -7.68 5.80 1.15
CA VAL A 215 -7.33 4.39 1.41
C VAL A 215 -7.76 3.83 2.79
N PRO A 216 -7.96 4.60 3.87
CA PRO A 216 -8.49 4.05 5.12
C PRO A 216 -9.88 3.42 4.99
N HIS A 217 -10.65 3.83 3.97
CA HIS A 217 -11.99 3.31 3.68
C HIS A 217 -11.99 2.10 2.73
N PHE A 218 -10.81 1.64 2.28
CA PHE A 218 -10.70 0.58 1.29
C PHE A 218 -10.40 -0.76 1.96
N SER A 219 -10.91 -1.82 1.35
CA SER A 219 -10.61 -3.21 1.61
C SER A 219 -9.36 -3.60 0.83
N LEU A 220 -8.70 -4.68 1.28
CA LEU A 220 -7.56 -5.27 0.60
C LEU A 220 -7.88 -6.69 0.14
N PHE A 221 -7.44 -7.02 -1.07
CA PHE A 221 -7.64 -8.31 -1.71
C PHE A 221 -6.32 -8.88 -2.19
N GLU A 222 -6.16 -10.20 -2.07
CA GLU A 222 -5.13 -10.99 -2.73
C GLU A 222 -5.62 -11.37 -4.12
N GLY A 223 -4.86 -11.04 -5.17
CA GLY A 223 -5.08 -11.51 -6.52
C GLY A 223 -4.02 -12.52 -6.94
N GLU A 224 -4.08 -12.95 -8.20
CA GLU A 224 -3.12 -13.89 -8.77
C GLU A 224 -1.65 -13.46 -8.57
N GLY A 225 -0.77 -14.44 -8.33
CA GLY A 225 0.66 -14.21 -8.16
C GLY A 225 1.03 -13.45 -6.88
N ASN A 226 0.17 -13.45 -5.86
CA ASN A 226 0.32 -12.70 -4.61
C ASN A 226 0.37 -11.18 -4.87
N THR A 227 -0.36 -10.71 -5.89
CA THR A 227 -0.59 -9.29 -6.09
C THR A 227 -1.65 -8.78 -5.12
N LEU A 228 -1.50 -7.55 -4.66
CA LEU A 228 -2.43 -6.96 -3.70
C LEU A 228 -3.24 -5.87 -4.38
N TRP A 229 -4.55 -5.86 -4.14
CA TRP A 229 -5.50 -4.96 -4.79
C TRP A 229 -6.41 -4.29 -3.77
N THR A 230 -6.92 -3.11 -4.12
CA THR A 230 -7.92 -2.40 -3.30
C THR A 230 -9.26 -2.30 -4.02
N ASP A 231 -10.28 -1.90 -3.28
CA ASP A 231 -11.53 -1.42 -3.86
C ASP A 231 -11.26 -0.36 -4.96
N PRO A 232 -12.00 -0.36 -6.09
CA PRO A 232 -11.96 0.70 -7.07
C PRO A 232 -12.57 2.02 -6.57
N LEU A 233 -11.95 3.13 -6.96
CA LEU A 233 -12.48 4.48 -6.74
C LEU A 233 -13.00 5.05 -8.05
N ILE A 234 -14.20 5.63 -8.04
CA ILE A 234 -14.71 6.45 -9.14
C ILE A 234 -14.81 7.89 -8.66
N ILE A 235 -14.26 8.82 -9.45
CA ILE A 235 -14.35 10.26 -9.25
C ILE A 235 -15.06 10.83 -10.47
N GLU A 236 -16.20 11.48 -10.27
CA GLU A 236 -16.95 12.15 -11.31
C GLU A 236 -16.92 13.67 -11.08
N ARG A 237 -16.67 14.43 -12.14
CA ARG A 237 -16.74 15.90 -12.13
C ARG A 237 -17.85 16.34 -13.08
N ASP A 238 -18.74 17.19 -12.59
CA ASP A 238 -19.75 17.86 -13.41
C ASP A 238 -19.43 19.36 -13.60
N ASP A 239 -20.34 20.11 -14.22
CA ASP A 239 -20.18 21.55 -14.47
C ASP A 239 -20.25 22.42 -13.21
N SER A 240 -20.74 21.91 -12.05
CA SER A 240 -20.73 22.70 -10.80
C SER A 240 -19.30 22.90 -10.28
N GLY A 241 -18.36 22.06 -10.74
CA GLY A 241 -17.00 21.98 -10.22
C GLY A 241 -16.88 21.12 -8.97
N ASP A 242 -17.98 20.59 -8.45
CA ASP A 242 -17.96 19.60 -7.38
C ASP A 242 -17.48 18.25 -7.93
N LEU A 243 -16.94 17.43 -7.02
CA LEU A 243 -16.49 16.08 -7.31
C LEU A 243 -17.38 15.10 -6.57
N ASP A 244 -18.04 14.20 -7.30
CA ASP A 244 -18.72 13.05 -6.74
C ASP A 244 -17.76 11.86 -6.66
N ILE A 245 -17.74 11.18 -5.51
CA ILE A 245 -16.71 10.19 -5.18
C ILE A 245 -17.40 8.93 -4.71
N GLN A 246 -17.20 7.87 -5.47
CA GLN A 246 -17.87 6.60 -5.26
C GLN A 246 -16.83 5.52 -5.05
N LEU A 247 -16.85 4.95 -3.85
CA LEU A 247 -16.14 3.71 -3.57
C LEU A 247 -16.96 2.54 -4.11
N GLN A 248 -16.37 1.69 -4.93
CA GLN A 248 -16.99 0.44 -5.36
C GLN A 248 -16.48 -0.70 -4.46
N PRO A 249 -17.32 -1.26 -3.57
CA PRO A 249 -16.87 -2.34 -2.71
C PRO A 249 -16.57 -3.61 -3.52
N GLY A 250 -15.49 -4.28 -3.18
CA GLY A 250 -15.09 -5.54 -3.77
C GLY A 250 -13.84 -5.42 -4.64
N ALA A 251 -13.25 -6.56 -4.96
CA ALA A 251 -12.05 -6.60 -5.76
C ALA A 251 -12.32 -6.09 -7.20
N PRO A 252 -11.37 -5.39 -7.83
CA PRO A 252 -11.53 -4.92 -9.20
C PRO A 252 -11.64 -6.09 -10.17
N ALA A 253 -12.35 -5.88 -11.29
CA ALA A 253 -12.45 -6.88 -12.36
C ALA A 253 -11.08 -7.28 -12.93
N GLN A 254 -10.10 -6.37 -12.86
CA GLN A 254 -8.72 -6.59 -13.31
C GLN A 254 -7.92 -7.56 -12.41
N ALA A 255 -8.36 -7.80 -11.17
CA ALA A 255 -7.56 -8.42 -10.13
C ALA A 255 -7.57 -9.96 -10.12
N THR A 256 -7.97 -10.62 -11.22
CA THR A 256 -8.09 -12.10 -11.42
C THR A 256 -7.86 -13.01 -10.20
N ALA A 257 -8.87 -13.81 -9.85
CA ALA A 257 -8.85 -14.76 -8.71
C ALA A 257 -8.58 -14.07 -7.36
N THR A 258 -9.63 -13.46 -6.80
CA THR A 258 -9.51 -12.55 -5.66
C THR A 258 -10.00 -13.15 -4.34
N GLU A 259 -9.17 -13.05 -3.30
CA GLU A 259 -9.54 -13.41 -1.92
C GLU A 259 -9.47 -12.17 -1.01
N PRO A 260 -10.46 -11.92 -0.14
CA PRO A 260 -10.41 -10.81 0.80
C PRO A 260 -9.33 -11.04 1.86
N LEU A 261 -8.43 -10.05 2.04
CA LEU A 261 -7.36 -10.10 3.04
C LEU A 261 -7.61 -9.23 4.26
N SER A 262 -8.11 -8.00 4.06
CA SER A 262 -8.41 -7.11 5.18
C SER A 262 -9.57 -6.18 4.87
N THR A 263 -10.34 -5.87 5.91
CA THR A 263 -11.42 -4.90 5.86
C THR A 263 -10.88 -3.47 5.98
N PRO A 264 -11.67 -2.45 5.59
CA PRO A 264 -11.32 -1.05 5.83
C PRO A 264 -10.93 -0.76 7.28
N ARG A 265 -9.98 0.17 7.46
CA ARG A 265 -9.61 0.70 8.78
C ARG A 265 -10.75 1.53 9.36
N GLU A 266 -11.42 2.29 8.49
CA GLU A 266 -12.53 3.16 8.84
C GLU A 266 -13.78 2.76 8.07
N ARG A 267 -14.91 2.66 8.77
CA ARG A 267 -16.19 2.32 8.14
C ARG A 267 -16.67 3.46 7.25
N SER A 268 -17.05 3.11 6.03
CA SER A 268 -17.62 4.00 5.03
C SER A 268 -19.08 4.35 5.33
N GLU A 269 -19.40 4.90 6.51
CA GLU A 269 -20.79 5.30 6.81
C GLU A 269 -21.23 6.55 6.02
N ARG A 270 -20.32 7.21 5.28
CA ARG A 270 -20.59 8.56 4.74
C ARG A 270 -19.88 9.00 3.46
N LEU A 271 -19.61 8.10 2.51
CA LEU A 271 -19.15 8.55 1.17
C LEU A 271 -20.31 8.94 0.22
N ARG A 272 -21.57 8.82 0.65
CA ARG A 272 -22.76 9.34 -0.08
C ARG A 272 -23.12 10.78 0.30
N MET A 273 -22.14 11.68 0.39
CA MET A 273 -22.42 13.11 0.57
C MET A 273 -21.40 13.92 -0.23
N GLY A 274 -21.84 14.44 -1.38
CA GLY A 274 -21.10 15.29 -2.33
C GLY A 274 -20.63 16.65 -1.78
N ARG A 275 -20.17 16.71 -0.53
CA ARG A 275 -19.55 17.88 0.10
C ARG A 275 -18.39 17.54 1.06
N ALA A 276 -18.20 16.29 1.47
CA ALA A 276 -17.22 15.94 2.52
C ALA A 276 -15.78 15.73 2.02
N LEU A 277 -15.55 15.74 0.71
CA LEU A 277 -14.23 15.58 0.08
C LEU A 277 -13.97 16.72 -0.92
N SER A 278 -14.24 17.97 -0.51
CA SER A 278 -14.24 19.17 -1.36
C SER A 278 -12.88 19.56 -1.96
N SER A 279 -11.87 18.70 -1.89
CA SER A 279 -10.73 18.73 -2.80
C SER A 279 -10.15 17.31 -2.83
N LEU A 280 -10.43 16.56 -3.90
CA LEU A 280 -9.57 15.44 -4.29
C LEU A 280 -8.53 15.84 -5.32
N PHE A 281 -8.76 16.94 -6.04
CA PHE A 281 -7.80 17.55 -6.95
C PHE A 281 -7.34 18.88 -6.36
N GLY A 282 -6.09 19.23 -6.62
CA GLY A 282 -5.48 20.48 -6.21
C GLY A 282 -4.02 20.52 -6.59
#